data_AF-A0A2P5ELB9-F1
#
_entry.id   AF-A0A2P5ELB9-F1
#
_cell.length_a   1.000
_cell.length_b   1.000
_cell.length_c   1.000
_cell.angle_alpha   90.00
_cell.angle_beta   90.00
_cell.angle_gamma   90.00
#
_symmetry.space_group_name_H-M   'P 1'
#
loop_
_entity.id
_entity.type
_entity.pdbx_description
1 polymer ?
#
loop_
_entity_poly.entity_id
_entity_poly.type
_entity_poly.pdbx_seq_one_letter_code
_entity_poly.pdbx_strand_id
1 'polypeptide(L)'
;MEPPTLVISTVLSAMAYNHPPEKLSVYVSDDGGSEFTFYALLEASRFSKHWIPFCKKFDIEPRAPEAYFSLQYSSLQDSKFAQEWLAIKILIAGRDTSVVDNDGNRLPTLVYMSREKRPKWPHNFKAGAVNALIRVSSEITNAPFILNLDCDMYSNNADTIQEMLCFFMDEKKGDEFAFVQFPQYYNNLTKNDIYANRCLVTAEVIHPGLGGYSAALYCGTGCFHRRDSLCGRKYFRGDRVQWNIESEKNAERTTGDLEESSKVLASCSYEKGTQWGKEVILYLPL
;
A
#
# COMPACT_ATOMS: atom_id res chain seq x y z
N MET A 1 9.12 -15.05 -5.73
CA MET A 1 8.29 -14.95 -4.52
C MET A 1 9.17 -14.29 -3.48
N GLU A 2 8.76 -13.13 -3.03
CA GLU A 2 9.43 -12.32 -2.03
C GLU A 2 9.45 -13.08 -0.69
N PRO A 3 10.52 -12.95 0.13
CA PRO A 3 10.52 -13.52 1.47
C PRO A 3 9.38 -12.93 2.31
N PRO A 4 8.60 -13.74 3.06
CA PRO A 4 7.54 -13.21 3.92
C PRO A 4 8.03 -12.16 4.94
N THR A 5 9.30 -12.27 5.38
CA THR A 5 9.97 -11.29 6.26
C THR A 5 10.04 -9.89 5.66
N LEU A 6 10.37 -9.79 4.37
CA LEU A 6 10.46 -8.55 3.63
C LEU A 6 9.07 -7.90 3.50
N VAL A 7 8.07 -8.71 3.13
CA VAL A 7 6.66 -8.28 3.02
C VAL A 7 6.16 -7.71 4.34
N ILE A 8 6.36 -8.41 5.47
CA ILE A 8 5.91 -7.91 6.78
C ILE A 8 6.68 -6.68 7.24
N SER A 9 7.97 -6.56 6.89
CA SER A 9 8.78 -5.39 7.22
C SER A 9 8.21 -4.12 6.58
N THR A 10 7.89 -4.21 5.28
CA THR A 10 7.22 -3.15 4.51
C THR A 10 5.82 -2.83 5.04
N VAL A 11 5.01 -3.85 5.35
CA VAL A 11 3.66 -3.67 5.93
C VAL A 11 3.71 -2.97 7.28
N LEU A 12 4.62 -3.37 8.17
CA LEU A 12 4.81 -2.75 9.48
C LEU A 12 5.28 -1.29 9.35
N SER A 13 6.16 -0.99 8.39
CA SER A 13 6.54 0.38 8.08
C SER A 13 5.35 1.22 7.61
N ALA A 14 4.52 0.68 6.71
CA ALA A 14 3.35 1.37 6.18
C ALA A 14 2.25 1.56 7.25
N MET A 15 2.07 0.63 8.18
CA MET A 15 1.17 0.82 9.33
C MET A 15 1.71 1.84 10.35
N ALA A 16 3.02 2.14 10.32
CA ALA A 16 3.67 3.02 11.28
C ALA A 16 3.81 4.50 10.83
N TYR A 17 3.18 4.90 9.72
CA TYR A 17 3.14 6.32 9.30
C TYR A 17 2.54 7.23 10.39
N ASN A 18 2.97 8.50 10.38
CA ASN A 18 2.42 9.57 11.22
C ASN A 18 1.08 10.07 10.64
N HIS A 19 0.06 9.21 10.73
CA HIS A 19 -1.31 9.49 10.33
C HIS A 19 -2.30 8.90 11.36
N PRO A 20 -3.52 9.46 11.53
CA PRO A 20 -4.53 8.86 12.39
C PRO A 20 -4.86 7.43 11.95
N PRO A 21 -4.80 6.44 12.87
CA PRO A 21 -4.89 5.02 12.52
C PRO A 21 -6.25 4.67 11.89
N GLU A 22 -7.33 5.33 12.30
CA GLU A 22 -8.67 5.13 11.73
C GLU A 22 -8.83 5.67 10.30
N LYS A 23 -7.87 6.45 9.81
CA LYS A 23 -7.80 6.96 8.42
C LYS A 23 -6.76 6.23 7.58
N LEU A 24 -5.99 5.32 8.18
CA LEU A 24 -4.95 4.54 7.53
C LEU A 24 -5.42 3.09 7.34
N SER A 25 -5.21 2.55 6.15
CA SER A 25 -5.53 1.15 5.84
C SER A 25 -4.49 0.58 4.90
N VAL A 26 -3.90 -0.55 5.28
CA VAL A 26 -2.88 -1.27 4.51
C VAL A 26 -3.53 -2.51 3.90
N TYR A 27 -3.42 -2.64 2.58
CA TYR A 27 -3.97 -3.77 1.84
C TYR A 27 -2.83 -4.55 1.19
N VAL A 28 -2.77 -5.86 1.42
CA VAL A 28 -1.74 -6.74 0.87
C VAL A 28 -2.39 -7.70 -0.12
N SER A 29 -1.92 -7.68 -1.37
CA SER A 29 -2.34 -8.64 -2.40
C SER A 29 -1.29 -9.74 -2.54
N ASP A 30 -1.66 -10.96 -2.18
CA ASP A 30 -0.85 -12.15 -2.44
C ASP A 30 -1.36 -12.89 -3.66
N ASP A 31 -0.68 -12.69 -4.80
CA ASP A 31 -0.95 -13.44 -6.01
C ASP A 31 -0.41 -14.89 -5.95
N GLY A 32 0.51 -15.20 -5.03
CA GLY A 32 0.97 -16.56 -4.77
C GLY A 32 -0.06 -17.40 -4.02
N GLY A 33 -0.91 -16.78 -3.21
CA GLY A 33 -1.84 -17.46 -2.30
C GLY A 33 -1.10 -18.27 -1.23
N SER A 34 0.02 -17.74 -0.74
CA SER A 34 0.98 -18.44 0.10
C SER A 34 0.56 -18.42 1.57
N GLU A 35 0.41 -19.62 2.13
CA GLU A 35 0.22 -19.89 3.56
C GLU A 35 1.23 -19.13 4.42
N PHE A 36 2.50 -19.14 3.99
CA PHE A 36 3.60 -18.51 4.69
C PHE A 36 3.46 -16.99 4.74
N THR A 37 3.04 -16.38 3.63
CA THR A 37 2.74 -14.94 3.58
C THR A 37 1.56 -14.61 4.49
N PHE A 38 0.50 -15.42 4.47
CA PHE A 38 -0.66 -15.27 5.35
C PHE A 38 -0.28 -15.36 6.84
N TYR A 39 0.45 -16.40 7.25
CA TYR A 39 0.90 -16.55 8.65
C TYR A 39 1.87 -15.46 9.07
N ALA A 40 2.81 -15.07 8.21
CA ALA A 40 3.71 -13.96 8.49
C ALA A 40 2.91 -12.67 8.76
N LEU A 41 1.88 -12.37 7.96
CA LEU A 41 1.00 -11.22 8.18
C LEU A 41 0.13 -11.35 9.44
N LEU A 42 -0.29 -12.56 9.81
CA LEU A 42 -1.00 -12.80 11.07
C LEU A 42 -0.11 -12.52 12.29
N GLU A 43 1.14 -12.98 12.28
CA GLU A 43 2.10 -12.68 13.35
C GLU A 43 2.55 -11.22 13.33
N ALA A 44 2.72 -10.62 12.15
CA ALA A 44 2.98 -9.18 12.01
C ALA A 44 1.82 -8.34 12.56
N SER A 45 0.57 -8.76 12.36
CA SER A 45 -0.60 -8.12 12.97
C SER A 45 -0.61 -8.19 14.50
N ARG A 46 0.04 -9.18 15.11
CA ARG A 46 0.24 -9.24 16.58
C ARG A 46 1.41 -8.36 17.00
N PHE A 47 2.54 -8.47 16.29
CA PHE A 47 3.75 -7.69 16.56
C PHE A 47 3.54 -6.18 16.39
N SER A 48 2.66 -5.75 15.48
CA SER A 48 2.31 -4.34 15.26
C SER A 48 1.82 -3.62 16.52
N LYS A 49 1.16 -4.33 17.45
CA LYS A 49 0.75 -3.83 18.78
C LYS A 49 1.92 -3.39 19.67
N HIS A 50 3.12 -3.91 19.40
CA HIS A 50 4.36 -3.54 20.09
C HIS A 50 5.18 -2.56 19.24
N TRP A 51 5.30 -2.83 17.94
CA TRP A 51 6.14 -2.07 17.02
C TRP A 51 5.63 -0.65 16.77
N ILE A 52 4.33 -0.45 16.51
CA ILE A 52 3.80 0.88 16.14
C ILE A 52 3.89 1.87 17.32
N PRO A 53 3.53 1.50 18.57
CA PRO A 53 3.80 2.36 19.73
C PRO A 53 5.29 2.65 19.91
N PHE A 54 6.15 1.64 19.76
CA PHE A 54 7.61 1.81 19.85
C PHE A 54 8.12 2.85 18.82
N CYS A 55 7.76 2.71 17.54
CA CYS A 55 8.14 3.66 16.50
C CYS A 55 7.69 5.09 16.81
N LYS A 56 6.43 5.28 17.23
CA LYS A 56 5.86 6.60 17.51
C LYS A 56 6.38 7.23 18.79
N LYS A 57 6.69 6.42 19.81
CA LYS A 57 7.17 6.88 21.14
C LYS A 57 8.64 7.27 21.14
N PHE A 58 9.46 6.59 20.35
CA PHE A 58 10.90 6.84 20.23
C PHE A 58 11.30 7.56 18.94
N ASP A 59 10.30 7.93 18.12
CA ASP A 59 10.44 8.60 16.82
C ASP A 59 11.55 8.01 15.94
N ILE A 60 11.50 6.68 15.75
CA ILE A 60 12.55 5.96 15.03
C ILE A 60 12.34 6.06 13.52
N GLU A 61 13.46 6.10 12.79
CA GLU A 61 13.51 5.90 11.34
C GLU A 61 14.71 5.01 10.96
N PRO A 62 14.58 4.18 9.89
CA PRO A 62 13.36 3.88 9.16
C PRO A 62 12.40 3.01 9.99
N ARG A 63 11.08 3.14 9.78
CA ARG A 63 10.07 2.34 10.52
C ARG A 63 9.87 0.90 10.02
N ALA A 64 10.63 0.46 9.02
CA ALA A 64 10.70 -0.93 8.58
C ALA A 64 11.63 -1.74 9.51
N PRO A 65 11.13 -2.76 10.26
CA PRO A 65 11.92 -3.49 11.25
C PRO A 65 13.23 -4.08 10.70
N GLU A 66 13.20 -4.69 9.51
CA GLU A 66 14.40 -5.31 8.91
C GLU A 66 15.48 -4.26 8.59
N ALA A 67 15.07 -3.08 8.14
CA ALA A 67 15.98 -1.96 7.87
C ALA A 67 16.50 -1.32 9.17
N TYR A 68 15.63 -1.07 10.14
CA TYR A 68 15.99 -0.54 11.45
C TYR A 68 16.99 -1.44 12.17
N PHE A 69 16.66 -2.74 12.27
CA PHE A 69 17.53 -3.68 12.95
C PHE A 69 18.78 -3.98 12.17
N SER A 70 18.78 -4.09 10.83
CA SER A 70 20.03 -4.32 10.06
C SER A 70 21.07 -3.21 10.23
N LEU A 71 20.64 -1.95 10.43
CA LEU A 71 21.53 -0.85 10.81
C LEU A 71 22.17 -1.06 12.20
N GLN A 72 21.46 -1.71 13.13
CA GLN A 72 21.96 -2.13 14.45
C GLN A 72 22.68 -3.49 14.42
N TYR A 73 22.42 -4.35 13.43
CA TYR A 73 22.83 -5.77 13.39
C TYR A 73 24.26 -6.01 12.86
N SER A 74 25.10 -4.98 12.81
CA SER A 74 26.55 -5.18 12.79
C SER A 74 27.08 -5.91 14.04
N SER A 75 26.22 -6.10 15.05
CA SER A 75 26.48 -6.88 16.27
C SER A 75 25.35 -7.87 16.61
N LEU A 76 25.50 -9.15 16.18
CA LEU A 76 24.89 -10.42 16.67
C LEU A 76 23.87 -11.13 15.76
N GLN A 77 24.34 -11.99 14.84
CA GLN A 77 23.59 -13.07 14.16
C GLN A 77 23.11 -14.16 15.15
N ASP A 78 22.13 -15.04 14.88
CA ASP A 78 20.96 -15.14 13.96
C ASP A 78 20.20 -16.44 14.37
N SER A 79 18.90 -16.61 14.09
CA SER A 79 18.25 -17.94 14.26
C SER A 79 16.99 -18.16 13.41
N LYS A 80 16.89 -19.34 12.79
CA LYS A 80 15.77 -19.82 11.95
C LYS A 80 14.67 -20.52 12.76
N PHE A 81 13.41 -20.41 12.30
CA PHE A 81 12.61 -21.50 11.68
C PHE A 81 11.12 -21.11 11.54
N ALA A 82 10.40 -21.62 10.52
CA ALA A 82 9.01 -22.12 10.67
C ALA A 82 8.38 -22.70 9.38
N GLN A 83 7.38 -23.58 9.62
CA GLN A 83 6.47 -24.30 8.72
C GLN A 83 5.11 -24.46 9.46
N GLU A 84 3.91 -24.50 8.87
CA GLU A 84 3.40 -24.41 7.47
C GLU A 84 1.83 -24.39 7.55
N TRP A 85 1.09 -24.47 6.43
CA TRP A 85 -0.31 -24.95 6.21
C TRP A 85 -1.41 -23.98 5.72
N LEU A 86 -2.03 -24.29 4.57
CA LEU A 86 -2.99 -23.44 3.84
C LEU A 86 -4.35 -23.30 4.52
N ALA A 87 -4.84 -22.05 4.58
CA ALA A 87 -6.24 -21.73 4.33
C ALA A 87 -6.36 -20.29 3.81
N ILE A 88 -7.15 -20.07 2.75
CA ILE A 88 -7.49 -18.71 2.32
C ILE A 88 -8.36 -18.07 3.41
N LYS A 89 -7.87 -16.98 3.99
CA LYS A 89 -8.59 -16.16 4.98
C LYS A 89 -8.39 -14.70 4.63
N ILE A 90 -9.48 -13.96 4.45
CA ILE A 90 -9.41 -12.49 4.40
C ILE A 90 -9.24 -12.02 5.85
N LEU A 91 -8.00 -11.75 6.26
CA LEU A 91 -7.74 -11.13 7.56
C LEU A 91 -8.09 -9.64 7.45
N ILE A 92 -9.14 -9.20 8.16
CA ILE A 92 -9.44 -7.78 8.40
C ILE A 92 -9.13 -7.48 9.87
N ALA A 93 -7.88 -7.14 10.16
CA ALA A 93 -7.46 -6.70 11.49
C ALA A 93 -7.62 -5.17 11.61
N GLY A 94 -7.98 -4.66 12.80
CA GLY A 94 -8.05 -3.21 13.08
C GLY A 94 -9.38 -2.51 12.74
N ARG A 95 -10.36 -3.19 12.12
CA ARG A 95 -11.71 -2.64 11.90
C ARG A 95 -12.60 -2.73 13.13
N ASP A 96 -12.46 -3.80 13.91
CA ASP A 96 -13.10 -3.88 15.23
C ASP A 96 -12.41 -2.92 16.19
N THR A 97 -13.21 -2.07 16.84
CA THR A 97 -12.75 -1.05 17.79
C THR A 97 -12.12 -1.65 19.06
N SER A 98 -12.29 -2.96 19.29
CA SER A 98 -11.60 -3.73 20.32
C SER A 98 -10.09 -3.94 20.05
N VAL A 99 -9.63 -3.81 18.80
CA VAL A 99 -8.23 -4.08 18.41
C VAL A 99 -7.36 -2.84 18.64
N VAL A 100 -6.89 -2.72 19.88
CA VAL A 100 -5.90 -1.72 20.29
C VAL A 100 -4.48 -2.30 20.35
N ASP A 101 -3.51 -1.38 20.31
CA ASP A 101 -2.11 -1.60 20.69
C ASP A 101 -1.94 -1.68 22.23
N ASN A 102 -0.71 -1.92 22.69
CA ASN A 102 -0.44 -2.09 24.13
C ASN A 102 -0.52 -0.78 24.94
N ASP A 103 -0.50 0.38 24.28
CA ASP A 103 -0.69 1.70 24.90
C ASP A 103 -2.17 2.14 24.84
N GLY A 104 -3.06 1.30 24.29
CA GLY A 104 -4.51 1.51 24.22
C GLY A 104 -5.02 2.26 22.99
N ASN A 105 -4.16 2.56 22.02
CA ASN A 105 -4.56 3.27 20.80
C ASN A 105 -5.06 2.30 19.72
N ARG A 106 -5.92 2.77 18.82
CA ARG A 106 -6.37 1.97 17.67
C ARG A 106 -5.21 1.70 16.71
N LEU A 107 -5.21 0.52 16.12
CA LEU A 107 -4.30 0.17 15.02
C LEU A 107 -4.92 0.46 13.65
N PRO A 108 -4.12 0.77 12.61
CA PRO A 108 -4.59 0.84 11.24
C PRO A 108 -5.24 -0.46 10.78
N THR A 109 -6.21 -0.36 9.87
CA THR A 109 -6.83 -1.56 9.29
C THR A 109 -5.84 -2.29 8.38
N LEU A 110 -5.57 -3.57 8.63
CA LEU A 110 -4.78 -4.44 7.77
C LEU A 110 -5.69 -5.45 7.07
N VAL A 111 -5.65 -5.48 5.73
CA VAL A 111 -6.44 -6.38 4.88
C VAL A 111 -5.51 -7.28 4.06
N TYR A 112 -5.60 -8.60 4.26
CA TYR A 112 -4.99 -9.57 3.34
C TYR A 112 -6.00 -10.01 2.26
N MET A 113 -5.56 -10.02 1.01
CA MET A 113 -6.33 -10.51 -0.13
C MET A 113 -5.48 -11.47 -0.98
N SER A 114 -5.97 -12.68 -1.21
CA SER A 114 -5.57 -13.50 -2.35
C SER A 114 -6.74 -13.57 -3.31
N ARG A 115 -6.56 -13.10 -4.55
CA ARG A 115 -7.63 -13.06 -5.56
C ARG A 115 -7.81 -14.40 -6.26
N GLU A 116 -8.98 -14.62 -6.84
CA GLU A 116 -9.25 -15.81 -7.61
C GLU A 116 -8.40 -15.83 -8.89
N LYS A 117 -7.82 -16.99 -9.23
CA LYS A 117 -7.16 -17.25 -10.52
C LYS A 117 -7.59 -18.60 -11.08
N ARG A 118 -7.78 -18.66 -12.40
CA ARG A 118 -8.19 -19.88 -13.13
C ARG A 118 -7.30 -20.05 -14.37
N PRO A 119 -6.85 -21.28 -14.72
CA PRO A 119 -5.87 -21.49 -15.80
C PRO A 119 -6.25 -20.96 -17.20
N LYS A 120 -7.55 -20.76 -17.47
CA LYS A 120 -8.06 -20.26 -18.76
C LYS A 120 -8.35 -18.75 -18.78
N TRP A 121 -8.02 -18.03 -17.70
CA TRP A 121 -8.33 -16.61 -17.54
C TRP A 121 -7.04 -15.80 -17.41
N PRO A 122 -6.79 -14.80 -18.29
CA PRO A 122 -5.66 -13.91 -18.12
C PRO A 122 -5.82 -13.12 -16.83
N HIS A 123 -4.76 -13.06 -16.02
CA HIS A 123 -4.78 -12.44 -14.69
C HIS A 123 -3.96 -11.15 -14.61
N ASN A 124 -3.36 -10.69 -15.71
CA ASN A 124 -2.70 -9.39 -15.85
C ASN A 124 -1.62 -9.08 -14.78
N PHE A 125 -0.99 -10.12 -14.21
CA PHE A 125 0.08 -10.03 -13.19
C PHE A 125 -0.20 -8.96 -12.12
N LYS A 126 0.78 -8.08 -11.84
CA LYS A 126 0.71 -6.97 -10.87
C LYS A 126 -0.45 -6.00 -11.18
N ALA A 127 -0.73 -5.72 -12.45
CA ALA A 127 -1.83 -4.83 -12.84
C ALA A 127 -3.20 -5.37 -12.41
N GLY A 128 -3.46 -6.65 -12.67
CA GLY A 128 -4.70 -7.30 -12.23
C GLY A 128 -4.82 -7.46 -10.71
N ALA A 129 -3.69 -7.63 -10.00
CA ALA A 129 -3.64 -7.67 -8.55
C ALA A 129 -4.00 -6.30 -7.93
N VAL A 130 -3.36 -5.23 -8.41
CA VAL A 130 -3.62 -3.85 -7.98
C VAL A 130 -5.05 -3.42 -8.35
N ASN A 131 -5.55 -3.77 -9.54
CA ASN A 131 -6.95 -3.52 -9.90
C ASN A 131 -7.94 -4.20 -8.93
N ALA A 132 -7.68 -5.45 -8.53
CA ALA A 132 -8.50 -6.14 -7.54
C ALA A 132 -8.45 -5.42 -6.16
N LEU A 133 -7.28 -4.96 -5.72
CA LEU A 133 -7.15 -4.14 -4.51
C LEU A 133 -7.92 -2.82 -4.58
N ILE A 134 -7.91 -2.11 -5.71
CA ILE A 134 -8.64 -0.84 -5.85
C ILE A 134 -10.15 -1.10 -5.70
N ARG A 135 -10.67 -2.19 -6.30
CA ARG A 135 -12.07 -2.60 -6.15
C ARG A 135 -12.41 -3.00 -4.71
N VAL A 136 -11.68 -3.95 -4.13
CA VAL A 136 -11.92 -4.42 -2.75
C VAL A 136 -11.78 -3.28 -1.73
N SER A 137 -10.80 -2.39 -1.89
CA SER A 137 -10.66 -1.22 -1.00
C SER A 137 -11.80 -0.22 -1.17
N SER A 138 -12.43 -0.09 -2.34
CA SER A 138 -13.64 0.75 -2.50
C SER A 138 -14.85 0.21 -1.72
N GLU A 139 -14.89 -1.10 -1.47
CA GLU A 139 -15.94 -1.77 -0.72
C GLU A 139 -15.69 -1.79 0.79
N ILE A 140 -14.42 -1.79 1.23
CA ILE A 140 -14.06 -1.87 2.66
C ILE A 140 -13.91 -0.48 3.30
N THR A 141 -12.99 0.37 2.81
CA THR A 141 -12.72 1.71 3.42
C THR A 141 -12.90 2.91 2.49
N ASN A 142 -12.97 2.70 1.18
CA ASN A 142 -13.15 3.70 0.13
C ASN A 142 -12.26 4.96 0.24
N ALA A 143 -11.03 4.81 0.73
CA ALA A 143 -10.12 5.94 0.96
C ALA A 143 -9.87 6.76 -0.32
N PRO A 144 -9.93 8.11 -0.29
CA PRO A 144 -9.83 8.97 -1.48
C PRO A 144 -8.42 9.01 -2.10
N PHE A 145 -7.41 8.60 -1.35
CA PHE A 145 -6.03 8.46 -1.80
C PHE A 145 -5.56 7.02 -1.67
N ILE A 146 -4.69 6.59 -2.58
CA ILE A 146 -4.13 5.23 -2.64
C ILE A 146 -2.61 5.34 -2.84
N LEU A 147 -1.83 4.87 -1.88
CA LEU A 147 -0.40 4.60 -2.08
C LEU A 147 -0.25 3.22 -2.73
N ASN A 148 0.44 3.13 -3.86
CA ASN A 148 0.98 1.85 -4.33
C ASN A 148 2.41 1.68 -3.82
N LEU A 149 2.70 0.51 -3.25
CA LEU A 149 3.99 0.19 -2.66
C LEU A 149 4.33 -1.27 -2.95
N ASP A 150 5.57 -1.51 -3.38
CA ASP A 150 6.10 -2.85 -3.63
C ASP A 150 6.65 -3.48 -2.35
N CYS A 151 6.67 -4.81 -2.29
CA CYS A 151 7.01 -5.57 -1.09
C CYS A 151 8.42 -5.28 -0.53
N ASP A 152 9.34 -4.84 -1.39
CA ASP A 152 10.74 -4.49 -1.10
C ASP A 152 10.96 -2.99 -0.84
N MET A 153 9.91 -2.17 -0.89
CA MET A 153 9.97 -0.72 -0.75
C MET A 153 9.28 -0.25 0.53
N TYR A 154 9.98 0.53 1.35
CA TYR A 154 9.45 1.17 2.54
C TYR A 154 9.79 2.68 2.54
N SER A 155 9.03 3.50 3.26
CA SER A 155 9.38 4.91 3.41
C SER A 155 10.46 5.10 4.48
N ASN A 156 11.38 6.02 4.19
CA ASN A 156 12.40 6.53 5.10
C ASN A 156 11.92 7.74 5.93
N ASN A 157 10.64 8.13 5.80
CA ASN A 157 10.02 9.22 6.54
C ASN A 157 8.57 8.86 6.92
N ALA A 158 8.22 8.85 8.20
CA ALA A 158 6.85 8.64 8.64
C ALA A 158 5.86 9.75 8.26
N ASP A 159 6.34 10.95 7.92
CA ASP A 159 5.50 12.09 7.53
C ASP A 159 5.19 12.13 6.02
N THR A 160 5.60 11.14 5.21
CA THR A 160 5.32 11.09 3.76
C THR A 160 3.84 11.30 3.41
N ILE A 161 2.90 10.82 4.24
CA ILE A 161 1.47 11.06 4.03
C ILE A 161 1.13 12.56 4.18
N GLN A 162 1.76 13.27 5.12
CA GLN A 162 1.55 14.70 5.33
C GLN A 162 2.17 15.52 4.20
N GLU A 163 3.40 15.18 3.79
CA GLU A 163 4.07 15.78 2.61
C GLU A 163 3.22 15.65 1.34
N MET A 164 2.65 14.46 1.12
CA MET A 164 1.72 14.20 0.02
C MET A 164 0.44 15.06 0.11
N LEU A 165 -0.16 15.16 1.31
CA LEU A 165 -1.39 15.93 1.50
C LEU A 165 -1.19 17.41 1.21
N CYS A 166 0.00 17.98 1.42
CA CYS A 166 0.32 19.37 1.04
C CYS A 166 0.07 19.66 -0.45
N PHE A 167 0.25 18.67 -1.34
CA PHE A 167 -0.05 18.83 -2.77
C PHE A 167 -1.55 18.79 -3.06
N PHE A 168 -2.25 17.75 -2.57
CA PHE A 168 -3.67 17.53 -2.91
C PHE A 168 -4.65 18.45 -2.16
N MET A 169 -4.22 19.05 -1.05
CA MET A 169 -5.00 19.98 -0.23
C MET A 169 -4.68 21.45 -0.50
N ASP A 170 -3.81 21.77 -1.47
CA ASP A 170 -3.56 23.15 -1.89
C ASP A 170 -4.85 23.78 -2.48
N GLU A 171 -5.28 24.91 -1.92
CA GLU A 171 -6.56 25.55 -2.29
C GLU A 171 -6.64 26.07 -3.74
N LYS A 172 -5.51 26.16 -4.45
CA LYS A 172 -5.41 26.73 -5.79
C LYS A 172 -5.15 25.67 -6.87
N LYS A 173 -4.42 24.60 -6.52
CA LYS A 173 -3.92 23.57 -7.44
C LYS A 173 -4.21 22.14 -6.98
N GLY A 174 -4.71 21.91 -5.77
CA GLY A 174 -4.96 20.58 -5.22
C GLY A 174 -5.81 19.70 -6.13
N ASP A 175 -6.84 20.28 -6.74
CA ASP A 175 -7.73 19.63 -7.71
C ASP A 175 -7.03 19.24 -9.04
N GLU A 176 -5.91 19.89 -9.40
CA GLU A 176 -5.14 19.59 -10.63
C GLU A 176 -4.28 18.32 -10.50
N PHE A 177 -3.94 17.90 -9.27
CA PHE A 177 -3.10 16.73 -9.03
C PHE A 177 -3.88 15.42 -9.11
N ALA A 178 -3.49 14.56 -10.07
CA ALA A 178 -3.96 13.18 -10.19
C ALA A 178 -3.13 12.21 -9.33
N PHE A 179 -1.82 12.43 -9.22
CA PHE A 179 -0.91 11.64 -8.39
C PHE A 179 0.36 12.41 -7.97
N VAL A 180 1.05 11.91 -6.95
CA VAL A 180 2.36 12.39 -6.47
C VAL A 180 3.33 11.20 -6.42
N GLN A 181 4.34 11.19 -7.28
CA GLN A 181 5.40 10.17 -7.32
C GLN A 181 6.59 10.61 -6.45
N PHE A 182 6.95 9.79 -5.46
CA PHE A 182 8.18 10.00 -4.70
C PHE A 182 9.39 9.36 -5.42
N PRO A 183 10.61 9.92 -5.29
CA PRO A 183 11.83 9.28 -5.78
C PRO A 183 12.07 7.91 -5.11
N GLN A 184 12.60 6.96 -5.86
CA GLN A 184 12.96 5.63 -5.36
C GLN A 184 14.46 5.58 -5.09
N TYR A 185 14.84 5.13 -3.89
CA TYR A 185 16.24 4.96 -3.48
C TYR A 185 16.45 3.52 -3.01
N TYR A 186 17.54 2.91 -3.46
CA TYR A 186 17.88 1.52 -3.17
C TYR A 186 19.04 1.42 -2.18
N ASN A 187 18.94 0.47 -1.25
CA ASN A 187 19.98 0.16 -0.27
C ASN A 187 20.98 -0.87 -0.82
N ASN A 188 21.99 -1.22 -0.01
CA ASN A 188 22.99 -2.26 -0.33
C ASN A 188 23.80 -2.00 -1.62
N LEU A 189 23.92 -0.72 -2.01
CA LEU A 189 24.72 -0.29 -3.16
C LEU A 189 26.21 -0.52 -2.91
N THR A 190 26.92 -1.02 -3.93
CA THR A 190 28.38 -1.10 -3.88
C THR A 190 28.99 0.31 -3.90
N LYS A 191 30.13 0.52 -3.22
CA LYS A 191 30.82 1.82 -3.14
C LYS A 191 31.04 2.50 -4.49
N ASN A 192 31.21 1.72 -5.56
CA ASN A 192 31.54 2.22 -6.90
C ASN A 192 30.31 2.31 -7.83
N ASP A 193 29.13 1.80 -7.40
CA ASP A 193 27.88 1.67 -8.16
C ASP A 193 28.02 1.54 -9.69
N ILE A 194 28.83 0.57 -10.13
CA ILE A 194 29.20 0.41 -11.56
C ILE A 194 28.02 0.05 -12.46
N TYR A 195 26.89 -0.34 -11.88
CA TYR A 195 25.63 -0.65 -12.57
C TYR A 195 24.66 0.54 -12.57
N ALA A 196 25.02 1.66 -11.93
CA ALA A 196 24.16 2.83 -11.72
C ALA A 196 22.82 2.49 -11.04
N ASN A 197 22.81 1.48 -10.17
CA ASN A 197 21.60 0.97 -9.50
C ASN A 197 20.96 2.03 -8.60
N ARG A 198 21.69 3.06 -8.16
CA ARG A 198 21.13 4.19 -7.42
C ARG A 198 20.15 5.05 -8.25
N CYS A 199 20.14 4.90 -9.58
CA CYS A 199 19.24 5.59 -10.51
C CYS A 199 19.23 7.14 -10.37
N LEU A 200 20.38 7.72 -9.99
CA LEU A 200 20.51 9.13 -9.61
C LEU A 200 19.97 10.12 -10.64
N VAL A 201 20.25 9.91 -11.93
CA VAL A 201 19.79 10.80 -13.01
C VAL A 201 18.26 10.89 -13.03
N THR A 202 17.57 9.78 -12.79
CA THR A 202 16.10 9.76 -12.73
C THR A 202 15.58 10.52 -11.52
N ALA A 203 16.15 10.26 -10.33
CA ALA A 203 15.73 10.84 -9.07
C ALA A 203 16.05 12.34 -8.93
N GLU A 204 17.24 12.78 -9.35
CA GLU A 204 17.77 14.13 -9.10
C GLU A 204 17.64 15.08 -10.31
N VAL A 205 17.46 14.55 -11.54
CA VAL A 205 17.37 15.38 -12.77
C VAL A 205 16.03 15.22 -13.48
N ILE A 206 15.62 13.99 -13.83
CA ILE A 206 14.42 13.77 -14.64
C ILE A 206 13.15 14.09 -13.86
N HIS A 207 12.97 13.54 -12.65
CA HIS A 207 11.77 13.79 -11.86
C HIS A 207 11.61 15.27 -11.46
N PRO A 208 12.63 15.98 -10.92
CA PRO A 208 12.50 17.40 -10.61
C PRO A 208 12.28 18.26 -11.86
N GLY A 209 12.94 17.92 -12.98
CA GLY A 209 12.79 18.61 -14.26
C GLY A 209 11.36 18.52 -14.82
N LEU A 210 10.73 17.33 -14.78
CA LEU A 210 9.33 17.14 -15.17
C LEU A 210 8.36 17.79 -14.18
N GLY A 211 8.66 17.74 -12.89
CA GLY A 211 7.86 18.40 -11.84
C GLY A 211 7.74 19.91 -12.08
N GLY A 212 8.77 20.56 -12.61
CA GLY A 212 8.74 21.96 -13.04
C GLY A 212 7.72 22.28 -14.13
N TYR A 213 7.30 21.29 -14.92
CA TYR A 213 6.23 21.38 -15.93
C TYR A 213 4.87 20.85 -15.44
N SER A 214 4.71 20.65 -14.13
CA SER A 214 3.53 20.00 -13.52
C SER A 214 3.28 18.58 -14.07
N ALA A 215 4.34 17.85 -14.42
CA ALA A 215 4.28 16.48 -14.92
C ALA A 215 5.08 15.53 -14.01
N ALA A 216 4.67 14.27 -13.96
CA ALA A 216 5.39 13.21 -13.27
C ALA A 216 5.33 11.92 -14.09
N LEU A 217 6.37 11.10 -14.00
CA LEU A 217 6.34 9.72 -14.48
C LEU A 217 5.83 8.83 -13.36
N TYR A 218 5.01 7.84 -13.69
CA TYR A 218 4.65 6.79 -12.75
C TYR A 218 5.68 5.66 -12.84
N CYS A 219 6.37 5.39 -11.73
CA CYS A 219 7.51 4.47 -11.66
C CYS A 219 7.20 3.15 -10.94
N GLY A 220 5.93 2.78 -10.80
CA GLY A 220 5.51 1.45 -10.37
C GLY A 220 5.39 1.20 -8.86
N THR A 221 5.96 2.08 -8.03
CA THR A 221 5.96 2.02 -6.54
C THR A 221 6.25 3.43 -5.98
N GLY A 222 5.84 3.69 -4.74
CA GLY A 222 6.09 4.97 -4.05
C GLY A 222 5.27 6.14 -4.61
N CYS A 223 4.05 5.88 -5.09
CA CYS A 223 3.20 6.91 -5.69
C CYS A 223 1.82 6.96 -5.02
N PHE A 224 1.38 8.17 -4.68
CA PHE A 224 0.05 8.41 -4.13
C PHE A 224 -0.88 8.88 -5.24
N HIS A 225 -1.96 8.14 -5.47
CA HIS A 225 -2.96 8.41 -6.48
C HIS A 225 -4.25 8.93 -5.86
N ARG A 226 -4.88 9.92 -6.50
CA ARG A 226 -6.28 10.28 -6.26
C ARG A 226 -7.16 9.16 -6.80
N ARG A 227 -8.00 8.55 -5.95
CA ARG A 227 -8.86 7.39 -6.32
C ARG A 227 -9.73 7.70 -7.54
N ASP A 228 -10.37 8.86 -7.57
CA ASP A 228 -11.22 9.27 -8.69
C ASP A 228 -10.47 9.28 -10.03
N SER A 229 -9.30 9.92 -10.08
CA SER A 229 -8.46 9.98 -11.28
C SER A 229 -7.98 8.60 -11.70
N LEU A 230 -7.61 7.76 -10.73
CA LEU A 230 -7.25 6.37 -10.97
C LEU A 230 -8.43 5.56 -11.52
N CYS A 231 -9.65 5.80 -11.03
CA CYS A 231 -10.90 5.21 -11.52
C CYS A 231 -11.44 5.88 -12.80
N GLY A 232 -10.62 6.68 -13.51
CA GLY A 232 -10.94 7.22 -14.83
C GLY A 232 -11.71 8.54 -14.85
N ARG A 233 -11.92 9.19 -13.70
CA ARG A 233 -12.50 10.55 -13.66
C ARG A 233 -11.55 11.52 -14.37
N LYS A 234 -12.02 12.12 -15.46
CA LYS A 234 -11.32 13.20 -16.16
C LYS A 234 -11.45 14.50 -15.36
N TYR A 235 -10.34 15.22 -15.23
CA TYR A 235 -10.32 16.55 -14.62
C TYR A 235 -10.78 17.60 -15.64
N PHE A 236 -11.64 18.52 -15.20
CA PHE A 236 -12.00 19.73 -15.94
C PHE A 236 -11.60 20.96 -15.12
N ARG A 237 -11.05 21.99 -15.77
CA ARG A 237 -10.57 23.19 -15.06
C ARG A 237 -11.74 23.90 -14.37
N GLY A 238 -11.67 24.01 -13.05
CA GLY A 238 -12.72 24.58 -12.22
C GLY A 238 -13.61 23.54 -11.52
N ASP A 239 -13.46 22.25 -11.83
CA ASP A 239 -13.99 21.17 -10.98
C ASP A 239 -13.32 21.24 -9.62
N ARG A 240 -14.12 21.40 -8.56
CA ARG A 240 -13.67 21.13 -7.19
C ARG A 240 -13.85 19.66 -6.89
N VAL A 241 -12.85 19.02 -6.28
CA VAL A 241 -13.02 17.67 -5.76
C VAL A 241 -13.99 17.72 -4.58
N GLN A 242 -15.13 17.05 -4.75
CA GLN A 242 -16.03 16.76 -3.64
C GLN A 242 -15.40 15.67 -2.79
N TRP A 243 -14.87 16.06 -1.64
CA TRP A 243 -14.48 15.13 -0.58
C TRP A 243 -15.77 14.56 0.02
N ASN A 244 -16.22 13.41 -0.47
CA ASN A 244 -17.27 12.64 0.19
C ASN A 244 -16.73 12.10 1.52
N ILE A 245 -16.92 12.90 2.58
CA ILE A 245 -16.54 12.59 3.96
C ILE A 245 -17.44 11.48 4.56
N GLU A 246 -18.58 11.19 3.92
CA GLU A 246 -19.48 10.10 4.27
C GLU A 246 -18.88 8.72 3.95
N SER A 247 -17.98 8.25 4.83
CA SER A 247 -17.60 6.84 4.96
C SER A 247 -18.71 5.97 5.58
N GLU A 248 -19.89 6.55 5.82
CA GLU A 248 -21.01 5.97 6.56
C GLU A 248 -21.61 4.72 5.92
N LYS A 249 -21.50 4.55 4.59
CA LYS A 249 -22.07 3.41 3.84
C LYS A 249 -21.70 2.02 4.37
N ASN A 250 -20.59 1.91 5.12
CA ASN A 250 -20.12 0.65 5.67
C ASN A 250 -20.19 0.56 7.19
N ALA A 251 -20.54 1.61 7.92
CA ALA A 251 -20.45 1.66 9.38
C ALA A 251 -21.25 0.54 10.08
N GLU A 252 -22.40 0.17 9.52
CA GLU A 252 -23.30 -0.86 10.05
C GLU A 252 -22.99 -2.29 9.56
N ARG A 253 -22.13 -2.45 8.55
CA ARG A 253 -21.88 -3.75 7.89
C ARG A 253 -20.89 -4.60 8.68
N THR A 254 -21.22 -5.87 8.90
CA THR A 254 -20.34 -6.80 9.61
C THR A 254 -19.12 -7.18 8.78
N THR A 255 -18.11 -7.76 9.43
CA THR A 255 -16.92 -8.30 8.74
C THR A 255 -17.30 -9.37 7.71
N GLY A 256 -18.34 -10.17 7.96
CA GLY A 256 -18.82 -11.20 7.02
C GLY A 256 -19.47 -10.60 5.76
N ASP A 257 -20.25 -9.52 5.91
CA ASP A 257 -20.90 -8.84 4.77
C ASP A 257 -19.87 -8.20 3.82
N LEU A 258 -18.79 -7.64 4.40
CA LEU A 258 -17.65 -7.13 3.63
C LEU A 258 -16.84 -8.25 2.99
N GLU A 259 -16.62 -9.37 3.69
CA GLU A 259 -15.90 -10.52 3.14
C GLU A 259 -16.60 -11.06 1.89
N GLU A 260 -17.92 -11.27 1.97
CA GLU A 260 -18.70 -11.83 0.85
C GLU A 260 -18.77 -10.88 -0.34
N SER A 261 -18.96 -9.57 -0.08
CA SER A 261 -18.96 -8.56 -1.15
C SER A 261 -17.57 -8.42 -1.79
N SER A 262 -16.50 -8.53 -1.00
CA SER A 262 -15.12 -8.48 -1.49
C SER A 262 -14.75 -9.70 -2.35
N LYS A 263 -15.28 -10.90 -2.06
CA LYS A 263 -15.07 -12.09 -2.91
C LYS A 263 -15.53 -11.87 -4.35
N VAL A 264 -16.68 -11.20 -4.54
CA VAL A 264 -17.20 -10.87 -5.88
C VAL A 264 -16.23 -9.95 -6.63
N LEU A 265 -15.70 -8.93 -5.95
CA LEU A 265 -14.76 -7.95 -6.52
C LEU A 265 -13.37 -8.53 -6.82
N ALA A 266 -12.97 -9.56 -6.07
CA ALA A 266 -11.72 -10.31 -6.22
C ALA A 266 -11.81 -11.49 -7.21
N SER A 267 -12.98 -11.78 -7.80
CA SER A 267 -13.14 -12.85 -8.79
C SER A 267 -12.37 -12.57 -10.08
N CYS A 268 -11.78 -13.61 -10.69
CA CYS A 268 -11.16 -13.51 -12.02
C CYS A 268 -12.16 -13.22 -13.14
N SER A 269 -13.46 -13.40 -12.87
CA SER A 269 -14.54 -13.14 -13.82
C SER A 269 -15.03 -11.69 -13.82
N TYR A 270 -14.70 -10.90 -12.80
CA TYR A 270 -15.27 -9.55 -12.58
C TYR A 270 -15.05 -8.60 -13.76
N GLU A 271 -13.87 -8.64 -14.39
CA GLU A 271 -13.54 -7.71 -15.48
C GLU A 271 -14.35 -7.99 -16.76
N LYS A 272 -14.90 -9.20 -16.93
CA LYS A 272 -15.67 -9.60 -18.11
C LYS A 272 -17.00 -8.84 -18.19
N GLY A 273 -17.14 -8.02 -19.24
CA GLY A 273 -18.34 -7.22 -19.49
C GLY A 273 -18.32 -5.85 -18.81
N THR A 274 -17.26 -5.52 -18.06
CA THR A 274 -17.06 -4.19 -17.46
C THR A 274 -16.11 -3.32 -18.31
N GLN A 275 -15.85 -2.09 -17.86
CA GLN A 275 -14.81 -1.21 -18.40
C GLN A 275 -13.49 -1.26 -17.58
N TRP A 276 -13.45 -2.02 -16.48
CA TRP A 276 -12.21 -2.26 -15.73
C TRP A 276 -11.19 -2.96 -16.63
N GLY A 277 -9.93 -2.50 -16.59
CA GLY A 277 -8.87 -3.04 -17.45
C GLY A 277 -8.94 -2.62 -18.93
N LYS A 278 -9.90 -1.77 -19.34
CA LYS A 278 -9.98 -1.21 -20.71
C LYS A 278 -9.61 0.26 -20.78
N GLU A 279 -10.09 1.06 -19.84
CA GLU A 279 -9.84 2.52 -19.80
C GLU A 279 -9.12 2.96 -18.50
N VAL A 280 -9.21 2.14 -17.46
CA VAL A 280 -8.70 2.40 -16.10
C VAL A 280 -7.58 1.43 -15.78
N ILE A 281 -6.32 1.87 -15.87
CA ILE A 281 -5.18 1.03 -15.49
C ILE A 281 -3.94 1.85 -15.09
N LEU A 282 -3.31 1.45 -13.96
CA LEU A 282 -1.93 1.81 -13.58
C LEU A 282 -0.87 1.23 -14.53
N TYR A 283 -1.28 0.35 -15.44
CA TYR A 283 -0.44 -0.36 -16.39
C TYR A 283 -1.27 -0.66 -17.64
N LEU A 284 -1.07 0.10 -18.71
CA LEU A 284 -1.55 -0.32 -20.02
C LEU A 284 -0.99 -1.72 -20.33
N PRO A 285 -1.79 -2.65 -20.91
CA PRO A 285 -1.23 -3.86 -21.47
C PRO A 285 -0.28 -3.46 -22.60
N LEU A 286 0.98 -3.90 -22.49
CA LEU A 286 1.93 -3.96 -23.59
C LEU A 286 1.59 -5.16 -24.48
#